data_AF-A0A015JI71-F1
#
_entry.id   AF-A0A015JI71-F1
#
_cell.length_a   1.000
_cell.length_b   1.000
_cell.length_c   1.000
_cell.angle_alpha   90.00
_cell.angle_beta   90.00
_cell.angle_gamma   90.00
#
_symmetry.space_group_name_H-M   'P 1'
#
loop_
_entity.id
_entity.type
_entity.pdbx_description
1 polymer ?
#
loop_
_entity_poly.entity_id
_entity_poly.type
_entity_poly.pdbx_seq_one_letter_code
_entity_poly.pdbx_strand_id
1 'polypeptide(L)'
;MEIYGKCIQPAVSDDTRWNSYFNCCKSLNATKNALRSLATKFEPPTSTTRRRPTDPLIIPHEIYNIIMNGSFWKSLTKFEQLLIPYCAILNILQTDKACLFEVLHEFAYLYQFWQKYPNSNIANGILIRLEKRWELWEQPLLILS
;
A
#
# COMPACT_ATOMS: atom_id res chain seq x y z
N MET A 1 -0.88 -10.01 -12.09
CA MET A 1 0.09 -11.05 -12.47
C MET A 1 -0.72 -12.25 -12.87
N GLU A 2 -0.77 -12.57 -14.17
CA GLU A 2 -1.43 -13.78 -14.66
C GLU A 2 -0.50 -14.95 -14.47
N ILE A 3 -0.94 -15.95 -13.73
CA ILE A 3 -0.31 -17.27 -13.71
C ILE A 3 -1.42 -18.24 -14.11
N TYR A 4 -1.19 -19.04 -15.15
CA TYR A 4 -2.11 -20.09 -15.64
C TYR A 4 -3.50 -19.64 -16.15
N GLY A 5 -3.58 -18.52 -16.87
CA GLY A 5 -4.81 -18.15 -17.60
C GLY A 5 -6.04 -17.85 -16.72
N LYS A 6 -5.85 -17.69 -15.41
CA LYS A 6 -6.86 -17.21 -14.48
C LYS A 6 -6.51 -15.81 -14.03
N CYS A 7 -7.43 -14.89 -14.27
CA CYS A 7 -7.36 -13.53 -13.76
C CYS A 7 -7.61 -13.60 -12.24
N ILE A 8 -6.55 -13.49 -11.43
CA ILE A 8 -6.67 -13.42 -9.98
C ILE A 8 -7.30 -12.07 -9.65
N GLN A 9 -8.62 -12.05 -9.49
CA GLN A 9 -9.30 -10.92 -8.88
C GLN A 9 -9.09 -10.98 -7.36
N PRO A 10 -8.81 -9.84 -6.70
CA PRO A 10 -8.82 -9.78 -5.25
C PRO A 10 -10.19 -10.24 -4.74
N ALA A 11 -10.21 -11.24 -3.86
CA ALA A 11 -11.42 -11.64 -3.16
C ALA A 11 -11.97 -10.44 -2.36
N VAL A 12 -13.30 -10.39 -2.20
CA VAL A 12 -14.02 -9.35 -1.44
C VAL A 12 -13.32 -9.12 -0.09
N SER A 13 -13.16 -7.85 0.27
CA SER A 13 -12.39 -7.45 1.43
C SER A 13 -13.00 -8.00 2.71
N ASP A 14 -12.35 -8.98 3.32
CA ASP A 14 -12.36 -9.15 4.76
C ASP A 14 -10.93 -9.48 5.26
N ASP A 15 -10.54 -8.75 6.32
CA ASP A 15 -9.55 -9.08 7.35
C ASP A 15 -8.04 -9.17 7.06
N THR A 16 -7.48 -8.35 6.18
CA THR A 16 -6.07 -7.90 6.42
C THR A 16 -5.88 -6.41 6.35
N ARG A 17 -5.03 -5.94 7.27
CA ARG A 17 -4.50 -4.59 7.29
C ARG A 17 -3.92 -4.16 5.93
N TRP A 18 -3.27 -5.08 5.20
CA TRP A 18 -2.66 -4.80 3.90
C TRP A 18 -3.68 -4.61 2.77
N ASN A 19 -4.71 -5.46 2.71
CA ASN A 19 -5.82 -5.30 1.75
C ASN A 19 -6.56 -3.97 2.00
N SER A 20 -6.73 -3.58 3.26
CA SER A 20 -7.31 -2.27 3.63
C SER A 20 -6.45 -1.10 3.12
N TYR A 21 -5.13 -1.12 3.37
CA TYR A 21 -4.24 -0.07 2.87
C TYR A 21 -4.22 0.01 1.34
N PHE A 22 -4.20 -1.13 0.66
CA PHE A 22 -4.25 -1.18 -0.81
C PHE A 22 -5.55 -0.55 -1.33
N ASN A 23 -6.70 -0.98 -0.81
CA ASN A 23 -8.00 -0.45 -1.21
C ASN A 23 -8.14 1.05 -0.90
N CYS A 24 -7.60 1.51 0.23
CA CYS A 24 -7.53 2.92 0.57
C CYS A 24 -6.70 3.71 -0.46
N CYS A 25 -5.47 3.27 -0.75
CA CYS A 25 -4.61 3.93 -1.73
C CYS A 25 -5.25 3.95 -3.13
N LYS A 26 -5.82 2.83 -3.55
CA LYS A 26 -6.52 2.69 -4.83
C LYS A 26 -7.73 3.63 -4.93
N SER A 27 -8.54 3.70 -3.88
CA SER A 27 -9.69 4.61 -3.82
C SER A 27 -9.26 6.08 -3.86
N LEU A 28 -8.23 6.46 -3.11
CA LEU A 28 -7.65 7.80 -3.15
C LEU A 28 -7.14 8.15 -4.56
N ASN A 29 -6.40 7.25 -5.21
CA ASN A 29 -5.92 7.47 -6.57
C ASN A 29 -7.07 7.61 -7.58
N ALA A 30 -8.12 6.80 -7.47
CA ALA A 30 -9.31 6.88 -8.33
C ALA A 30 -10.08 8.20 -8.16
N THR A 31 -10.14 8.71 -6.92
CA THR A 31 -10.86 9.93 -6.57
C THR A 31 -10.01 11.20 -6.66
N LYS A 32 -8.74 11.10 -7.08
CA LYS A 32 -7.77 12.22 -7.14
C LYS A 32 -8.31 13.49 -7.78
N ASN A 33 -8.96 13.36 -8.94
CA ASN A 33 -9.46 14.53 -9.68
C ASN A 33 -10.65 15.17 -8.96
N ALA A 34 -11.56 14.36 -8.40
CA ALA A 34 -12.68 14.85 -7.60
C ALA A 34 -12.18 15.59 -6.34
N LEU A 35 -11.18 15.03 -5.66
CA LEU A 35 -10.54 15.67 -4.50
C LEU A 35 -9.87 17.00 -4.87
N ARG A 36 -9.21 17.08 -6.04
CA ARG A 36 -8.62 18.33 -6.53
C ARG A 36 -9.68 19.38 -6.85
N SER A 37 -10.75 19.00 -7.55
CA SER A 37 -11.87 19.92 -7.82
C SER A 37 -12.53 20.42 -6.52
N LEU A 38 -12.69 19.53 -5.54
CA LEU A 38 -13.19 19.89 -4.21
C LEU A 38 -12.22 20.84 -3.50
N ALA A 39 -10.91 20.55 -3.55
CA ALA A 39 -9.88 21.37 -2.94
C ALA A 39 -9.84 22.79 -3.51
N THR A 40 -9.97 22.93 -4.84
CA THR A 40 -10.06 24.25 -5.50
C THR A 40 -11.33 25.00 -5.08
N LYS A 41 -12.47 24.33 -4.93
CA LYS A 41 -13.72 24.98 -4.50
C LYS A 41 -13.66 25.55 -3.08
N PHE A 42 -12.89 24.91 -2.20
CA PHE A 42 -12.75 25.26 -0.80
C PHE A 42 -11.32 25.71 -0.45
N GLU A 43 -10.66 26.37 -1.42
CA GLU A 43 -9.29 26.85 -1.29
C GLU A 43 -9.16 27.78 -0.07
N PRO A 44 -8.16 27.55 0.79
CA PRO A 44 -7.99 28.38 1.96
C PRO A 44 -7.46 29.78 1.58
N PRO A 45 -7.94 30.84 2.25
CA PRO A 45 -7.49 32.21 2.00
C PRO A 45 -6.03 32.40 2.41
N THR A 46 -5.31 33.21 1.64
CA THR A 46 -3.88 33.51 1.82
C THR A 46 -3.56 34.28 3.11
N SER A 47 -4.56 34.89 3.77
CA SER A 47 -4.38 35.65 5.02
C SER A 47 -5.19 35.04 6.18
N THR A 48 -4.53 34.91 7.33
CA THR A 48 -5.12 34.43 8.59
C THR A 48 -5.96 35.52 9.25
N THR A 49 -7.14 35.79 8.71
CA THR A 49 -8.13 36.65 9.37
C THR A 49 -8.93 35.83 10.38
N ARG A 50 -9.28 36.40 11.55
CA ARG A 50 -10.12 35.73 12.56
C ARG A 50 -11.45 35.27 11.91
N ARG A 51 -11.72 33.96 11.93
CA ARG A 51 -12.94 33.40 11.33
C ARG A 51 -14.19 33.86 12.06
N ARG A 52 -15.22 34.22 11.30
CA ARG A 52 -16.59 34.42 11.78
C ARG A 52 -17.41 33.16 11.51
N PRO A 53 -18.46 32.86 12.30
CA PRO A 53 -19.33 31.70 12.08
C PRO A 53 -20.01 31.66 10.70
N THR A 54 -20.12 32.81 10.04
CA THR A 54 -20.70 32.98 8.70
C THR A 54 -19.70 32.76 7.56
N ASP A 55 -18.42 32.49 7.86
CA ASP A 55 -17.40 32.33 6.82
C ASP A 55 -17.61 31.04 6.02
N PRO A 56 -17.26 31.03 4.72
CA PRO A 56 -17.31 29.83 3.90
C PRO A 56 -16.50 28.68 4.53
N LEU A 57 -16.99 27.45 4.38
CA LEU A 57 -16.22 26.26 4.70
C LEU A 57 -14.91 26.28 3.89
N ILE A 58 -13.79 26.03 4.55
CA ILE A 58 -12.47 25.98 3.89
C ILE A 58 -11.71 24.74 4.34
N ILE A 59 -10.93 24.18 3.41
CA ILE A 59 -10.05 23.05 3.70
C ILE A 59 -8.80 23.55 4.43
N PRO A 60 -8.30 22.84 5.46
CA PRO A 60 -7.04 23.17 6.09
C PRO A 60 -5.88 23.26 5.09
N HIS A 61 -5.03 24.27 5.22
CA HIS A 61 -3.88 24.52 4.32
C HIS A 61 -3.00 23.27 4.12
N GLU A 62 -2.75 22.51 5.18
CA GLU A 62 -1.95 21.27 5.11
C GLU A 62 -2.58 20.23 4.17
N ILE A 63 -3.89 20.01 4.30
CA ILE A 63 -4.64 19.05 3.47
C ILE A 63 -4.71 19.54 2.03
N TYR A 64 -4.99 20.83 1.82
CA TYR A 64 -4.98 21.45 0.49
C TYR A 64 -3.64 21.24 -0.21
N ASN A 65 -2.52 21.51 0.49
CA ASN A 65 -1.18 21.33 -0.04
C ASN A 65 -0.89 19.87 -0.41
N ILE A 66 -1.32 18.90 0.40
CA ILE A 66 -1.17 17.46 0.09
C ILE A 66 -1.95 17.09 -1.18
N ILE A 67 -3.22 17.51 -1.29
CA ILE A 67 -4.08 17.19 -2.44
C ILE A 67 -3.54 17.83 -3.74
N MET A 68 -3.00 19.05 -3.65
CA MET A 68 -2.44 19.74 -4.81
C MET A 68 -1.05 19.22 -5.19
N ASN A 69 -0.29 18.64 -4.26
CA ASN A 69 1.07 18.17 -4.50
C ASN A 69 1.11 16.98 -5.48
N GLY A 70 1.62 17.20 -6.69
CA GLY A 70 1.79 16.16 -7.70
C GLY A 70 2.76 15.03 -7.30
N SER A 71 3.79 15.34 -6.51
CA SER A 71 4.77 14.34 -6.04
C SER A 71 4.15 13.38 -5.03
N PHE A 72 3.24 13.86 -4.17
CA PHE A 72 2.47 13.03 -3.24
C PHE A 72 1.71 11.93 -4.00
N TRP A 73 0.94 12.31 -5.03
CA TRP A 73 0.19 11.35 -5.83
C TRP A 73 1.09 10.35 -6.56
N LYS A 74 2.24 10.80 -7.11
CA LYS A 74 3.20 9.88 -7.74
C LYS A 74 3.74 8.86 -6.73
N SER A 75 4.05 9.29 -5.51
CA SER A 75 4.50 8.40 -4.44
C SER A 75 3.39 7.46 -3.98
N LEU A 76 2.14 7.93 -3.87
CA LEU A 76 0.99 7.11 -3.52
C LEU A 76 0.73 6.02 -4.57
N THR A 77 0.83 6.32 -5.86
CA THR A 77 0.71 5.31 -6.93
C THR A 77 1.83 4.28 -6.87
N LYS A 78 3.08 4.70 -6.61
CA LYS A 78 4.19 3.76 -6.40
C LYS A 78 3.96 2.85 -5.19
N PHE A 79 3.43 3.42 -4.10
CA PHE A 79 3.12 2.66 -2.90
C PHE A 79 1.99 1.65 -3.13
N GLU A 80 0.93 2.03 -3.85
CA GLU A 80 -0.13 1.10 -4.26
C GLU A 80 0.45 -0.09 -5.03
N GLN A 81 1.35 0.16 -6.01
CA GLN A 81 2.01 -0.89 -6.77
C GLN A 81 2.87 -1.81 -5.90
N LEU A 82 3.56 -1.25 -4.90
CA LEU A 82 4.35 -2.03 -3.92
C LEU A 82 3.48 -2.94 -3.06
N LEU A 83 2.22 -2.57 -2.79
CA LEU A 83 1.30 -3.36 -1.97
C LEU A 83 0.72 -4.58 -2.69
N ILE A 84 0.67 -4.57 -4.03
CA ILE A 84 0.10 -5.65 -4.84
C ILE A 84 0.67 -7.04 -4.48
N PRO A 85 2.00 -7.27 -4.49
CA PRO A 85 2.55 -8.59 -4.16
C PRO A 85 2.18 -9.04 -2.75
N TYR A 86 2.15 -8.11 -1.78
CA TYR A 86 1.76 -8.45 -0.40
C TYR A 86 0.29 -8.88 -0.31
N CYS A 87 -0.62 -8.18 -0.99
CA CYS A 87 -2.03 -8.55 -1.01
C CYS A 87 -2.24 -9.92 -1.67
N ALA A 88 -1.52 -10.20 -2.76
CA ALA A 88 -1.58 -11.49 -3.43
C ALA A 88 -1.10 -12.64 -2.53
N ILE A 89 0.04 -12.47 -1.88
CA ILE A 89 0.59 -13.44 -0.93
C ILE A 89 -0.38 -13.71 0.21
N LEU A 90 -0.93 -12.66 0.82
CA LEU A 90 -1.86 -12.80 1.93
C LEU A 90 -3.12 -13.54 1.50
N ASN A 91 -3.65 -13.25 0.32
CA ASN A 91 -4.82 -13.96 -0.20
C ASN A 91 -4.54 -15.46 -0.37
N ILE A 92 -3.32 -15.88 -0.71
CA ILE A 92 -2.91 -17.30 -0.77
C ILE A 92 -2.83 -17.87 0.65
N LEU A 93 -2.04 -17.23 1.51
CA LEU A 93 -1.72 -17.73 2.85
C LEU A 93 -2.90 -17.71 3.83
N GLN A 94 -3.96 -16.97 3.52
CA GLN A 94 -5.19 -16.91 4.32
C GLN A 94 -6.28 -17.85 3.83
N THR A 95 -6.04 -18.59 2.74
CA THR A 95 -7.00 -19.63 2.35
C THR A 95 -7.01 -20.76 3.37
N ASP A 96 -8.14 -21.45 3.48
CA ASP A 96 -8.29 -22.67 4.28
C ASP A 96 -7.43 -23.84 3.78
N LYS A 97 -6.84 -23.70 2.60
CA LYS A 97 -5.96 -24.67 1.94
C LYS A 97 -4.49 -24.27 1.99
N ALA A 98 -4.15 -23.19 2.70
CA ALA A 98 -2.78 -22.70 2.77
C ALA A 98 -1.87 -23.77 3.39
N CYS A 99 -0.80 -24.09 2.67
CA CYS A 99 0.19 -25.08 3.09
C CYS A 99 1.46 -24.41 3.62
N LEU A 100 2.18 -25.10 4.50
CA LEU A 100 3.39 -24.56 5.11
C LEU A 100 4.50 -24.26 4.08
N PHE A 101 4.62 -25.08 3.03
CA PHE A 101 5.56 -24.82 1.93
C PHE A 101 5.23 -23.52 1.16
N GLU A 102 3.97 -23.09 1.09
CA GLU A 102 3.58 -21.83 0.45
C GLU A 102 4.11 -20.64 1.26
N VAL A 103 4.13 -20.74 2.60
CA VAL A 103 4.75 -19.71 3.45
C VAL A 103 6.22 -19.52 3.09
N LEU A 104 6.97 -20.62 2.92
CA LEU A 104 8.37 -20.56 2.51
C LEU A 104 8.53 -19.97 1.10
N HIS A 105 7.70 -20.44 0.16
CA HIS A 105 7.73 -19.98 -1.23
C HIS A 105 7.44 -18.48 -1.35
N GLU A 106 6.37 -17.99 -0.71
CA GLU A 106 6.00 -16.58 -0.74
C GLU A 106 7.02 -15.69 0.00
N PHE A 107 7.63 -16.20 1.07
CA PHE A 107 8.73 -15.50 1.75
C PHE A 107 9.95 -15.35 0.84
N ALA A 108 10.36 -16.43 0.16
CA ALA A 108 11.45 -16.41 -0.80
C ALA A 108 11.16 -15.47 -1.98
N TYR A 109 9.90 -15.45 -2.46
CA TYR A 109 9.45 -14.50 -3.47
C TYR A 109 9.66 -13.05 -3.03
N LEU A 110 9.22 -12.67 -1.82
CA LEU A 110 9.40 -11.31 -1.30
C LEU A 110 10.88 -10.93 -1.21
N TYR A 111 11.71 -11.85 -0.75
CA TYR A 111 13.15 -11.63 -0.67
C TYR A 111 13.74 -11.34 -2.07
N GLN A 112 13.44 -12.17 -3.07
CA GLN A 112 13.89 -11.96 -4.45
C GLN A 112 13.32 -10.68 -5.07
N PHE A 113 12.06 -10.34 -4.77
CA PHE A 113 11.43 -9.11 -5.22
C PHE A 113 12.22 -7.90 -4.74
N TRP A 114 12.58 -7.85 -3.45
CA TRP A 114 13.33 -6.74 -2.88
C TRP A 114 14.79 -6.69 -3.33
N GLN A 115 15.44 -7.84 -3.56
CA GLN A 115 16.79 -7.87 -4.14
C GLN A 115 16.85 -7.21 -5.53
N LYS A 116 15.78 -7.33 -6.32
CA LYS A 116 15.69 -6.74 -7.66
C LYS A 116 15.11 -5.32 -7.65
N TYR A 117 14.71 -4.79 -6.50
CA TYR A 117 14.05 -3.49 -6.43
C TYR A 117 15.02 -2.33 -6.68
N PRO A 118 14.72 -1.36 -7.57
CA PRO A 118 15.70 -0.36 -8.00
C PRO A 118 16.22 0.58 -6.91
N ASN A 119 15.44 0.82 -5.85
CA ASN A 119 15.85 1.68 -4.75
C ASN A 119 16.58 0.87 -3.68
N SER A 120 17.91 0.87 -3.73
CA SER A 120 18.77 0.10 -2.82
C SER A 120 18.57 0.45 -1.35
N ASN A 121 18.31 1.72 -1.01
CA ASN A 121 18.10 2.13 0.38
C ASN A 121 16.84 1.49 0.99
N ILE A 122 15.72 1.54 0.26
CA ILE A 122 14.47 0.92 0.71
C ILE A 122 14.61 -0.61 0.68
N ALA A 123 15.17 -1.16 -0.40
CA ALA A 123 15.38 -2.59 -0.57
C ALA A 123 16.18 -3.19 0.58
N ASN A 124 17.37 -2.62 0.87
CA ASN A 124 18.24 -3.09 1.96
C ASN A 124 17.54 -3.03 3.32
N GLY A 125 16.79 -1.94 3.57
CA GLY A 125 16.02 -1.81 4.81
C GLY A 125 14.95 -2.90 4.98
N ILE A 126 14.32 -3.34 3.90
CA ILE A 126 13.34 -4.44 3.93
C ILE A 126 14.03 -5.81 3.99
N LEU A 127 15.10 -6.03 3.22
CA LEU A 127 15.86 -7.28 3.23
C LEU A 127 16.38 -7.62 4.63
N ILE A 128 16.98 -6.64 5.33
CA ILE A 128 17.43 -6.80 6.72
C ILE A 128 16.27 -7.20 7.64
N ARG A 129 15.07 -6.67 7.42
CA ARG A 129 13.89 -7.04 8.23
C ARG A 129 13.39 -8.44 7.91
N LEU A 130 13.46 -8.85 6.64
CA LEU A 130 13.12 -10.21 6.22
C LEU A 130 14.11 -11.21 6.81
N GLU A 131 15.41 -10.98 6.68
CA GLU A 131 16.46 -11.84 7.26
C GLU A 131 16.29 -12.00 8.77
N LYS A 132 16.11 -10.90 9.51
CA LYS A 132 15.82 -10.95 10.95
C LYS A 132 14.56 -11.73 11.29
N ARG A 133 13.53 -11.65 10.44
CA ARG A 133 12.29 -12.40 10.65
C ARG A 133 12.50 -13.90 10.40
N TRP A 134 13.27 -14.23 9.36
CA TRP A 134 13.65 -15.60 9.01
C TRP A 134 14.47 -16.28 10.11
N GLU A 135 15.42 -15.56 10.72
CA GLU A 135 16.23 -16.05 11.84
C GLU A 135 15.39 -16.42 13.07
N LEU A 136 14.25 -15.74 13.27
CA LEU A 136 13.34 -15.98 14.40
C LEU A 136 12.33 -17.10 14.14
N TRP A 137 12.19 -17.59 12.91
CA TRP A 137 11.23 -18.64 12.57
C TRP A 137 11.79 -20.03 12.83
N GLU A 138 10.91 -21.01 13.05
CA GLU A 138 11.29 -22.43 13.11
C GLU A 138 11.58 -22.94 11.69
N GLN A 139 12.73 -22.52 11.16
CA GLN A 139 13.17 -22.82 9.79
C GLN A 139 13.08 -24.30 9.43
N PRO A 140 13.44 -25.26 10.30
CA PRO A 140 13.34 -26.68 9.97
C PRO A 140 11.90 -27.12 9.62
N LEU A 141 10.88 -26.61 10.31
CA LEU A 141 9.49 -26.96 10.00
C LEU A 141 9.06 -26.44 8.64
N LEU A 142 9.50 -25.24 8.26
CA LEU A 142 9.19 -24.63 6.96
C LEU A 142 9.90 -25.32 5.80
N ILE A 143 11.12 -25.83 6.03
CA ILE A 143 11.94 -26.46 5.00
C ILE A 143 11.52 -27.91 4.75
N LEU A 144 11.02 -28.59 5.79
CA LEU A 144 10.69 -30.02 5.75
C LEU A 144 9.22 -30.32 5.42
N SER A 145 8.38 -29.28 5.30
CA SER A 145 6.96 -29.39 4.93
C SER A 145 6.75 -29.51 3.42
#